data_AF-A0AAW0YRY7-F1
#
_entry.id   AF-A0AAW0YRY7-F1
#
_cell.length_a   1.000
_cell.length_b   1.000
_cell.length_c   1.000
_cell.angle_alpha   90.00
_cell.angle_beta   90.00
_cell.angle_gamma   90.00
#
_symmetry.space_group_name_H-M   'P 1'
#
loop_
_entity.id
_entity.type
_entity.pdbx_description
1 polymer ?
#
loop_
_entity_poly.entity_id
_entity_poly.type
_entity_poly.pdbx_seq_one_letter_code
_entity_poly.pdbx_strand_id
1 'polypeptide(L)'
;MTTAPDGLFTVVLPNYDTNRVMFMALNCRANMYQSQFSKDLDHYYSPSNSSLLIHAPEGKLKCVSGEAQEYILPVFFSATGQTSAVFIVQVVSRGKIQHQSSQEYELSSGELPISEEHLVDPLPPPPENTIRGVVNIKVTLPPTASTKVKVLVWYTREDGEVVADTRELEVEKCLPNKVDLTWSVAKAQPGAAASLTLSSEPHSVCSL
;
A
#
# COMPACT_ATOMS: atom_id res chain seq x y z
N MET A 1 8.01 23.10 -16.45
CA MET A 1 6.81 22.23 -16.27
C MET A 1 6.39 22.33 -14.82
N THR A 2 5.08 22.32 -14.56
CA THR A 2 4.48 22.37 -13.22
C THR A 2 3.62 21.13 -13.03
N THR A 3 3.22 20.84 -11.79
CA THR A 3 2.26 19.76 -11.50
C THR A 3 0.92 20.01 -12.19
N ALA A 4 0.17 18.94 -12.45
CA ALA A 4 -1.22 19.00 -12.86
C ALA A 4 -2.11 19.57 -11.71
N PRO A 5 -3.39 19.91 -11.97
CA PRO A 5 -4.29 20.51 -10.97
C PRO A 5 -4.51 19.66 -9.71
N ASP A 6 -4.31 18.35 -9.81
CA ASP A 6 -4.34 17.35 -8.73
C ASP A 6 -3.03 17.32 -7.91
N GLY A 7 -2.02 18.10 -8.30
CA GLY A 7 -0.70 18.10 -7.67
C GLY A 7 0.21 16.96 -8.12
N LEU A 8 -0.19 16.16 -9.10
CA LEU A 8 0.59 15.03 -9.60
C LEU A 8 1.51 15.46 -10.76
N PHE A 9 2.61 14.72 -10.90
CA PHE A 9 3.56 14.87 -12.00
C PHE A 9 3.82 13.49 -12.60
N THR A 10 3.25 13.23 -13.77
CA THR A 10 3.41 11.96 -14.49
C THR A 10 4.60 12.04 -15.42
N VAL A 11 5.50 11.05 -15.36
CA VAL A 11 6.61 10.90 -16.29
C VAL A 11 6.60 9.50 -16.86
N VAL A 12 6.67 9.43 -18.19
CA VAL A 12 6.90 8.18 -18.90
C VAL A 12 8.39 8.08 -19.18
N LEU A 13 8.99 6.96 -18.77
CA LEU A 13 10.41 6.73 -18.90
C LEU A 13 10.65 5.74 -20.03
N PRO A 14 11.66 5.97 -20.88
CA PRO A 14 12.04 5.00 -21.88
C PRO A 14 12.54 3.72 -21.20
N ASN A 15 12.31 2.57 -21.84
CA ASN A 15 12.71 1.26 -21.33
C ASN A 15 14.24 1.00 -21.37
N TYR A 16 15.08 2.03 -21.56
CA TYR A 16 16.54 1.92 -21.60
C TYR A 16 17.12 2.45 -20.29
N ASP A 17 17.91 1.63 -19.57
CA ASP A 17 18.85 1.94 -18.46
C ASP A 17 18.52 3.13 -17.54
N THR A 18 17.24 3.43 -17.36
CA THR A 18 16.81 4.56 -16.55
C THR A 18 16.67 4.04 -15.12
N ASN A 19 17.76 4.15 -14.36
CA ASN A 19 17.82 3.64 -12.99
C ASN A 19 17.37 4.67 -11.95
N ARG A 20 17.15 5.93 -12.35
CA ARG A 20 16.84 7.01 -11.40
C ARG A 20 16.02 8.12 -12.03
N VAL A 21 14.94 8.48 -11.36
CA VAL A 21 14.13 9.66 -11.64
C VAL A 21 14.48 10.75 -10.63
N MET A 22 14.87 11.93 -11.10
CA MET A 22 15.18 13.08 -10.25
C MET A 22 14.32 14.27 -10.65
N PHE A 23 13.62 14.85 -9.67
CA PHE A 23 12.90 16.11 -9.83
C PHE A 23 13.51 17.14 -8.90
N MET A 24 13.66 18.36 -9.41
CA MET A 24 14.24 19.44 -8.64
C MET A 24 13.49 20.73 -8.95
N ALA A 25 12.98 21.38 -7.90
CA ALA A 25 12.35 22.69 -8.03
C ALA A 25 13.43 23.75 -8.26
N LEU A 26 13.29 24.59 -9.30
CA LEU A 26 14.15 25.74 -9.49
C LEU A 26 13.67 26.88 -8.58
N ASN A 27 14.47 27.23 -7.57
CA ASN A 27 14.19 28.35 -6.66
C ASN A 27 15.10 29.54 -6.99
N CYS A 28 14.52 30.67 -7.40
CA CYS A 28 15.28 31.89 -7.76
C CYS A 28 15.55 32.83 -6.56
N ARG A 29 15.33 32.39 -5.31
CA ARG A 29 15.54 33.21 -4.11
C ARG A 29 16.81 32.78 -3.38
N ALA A 30 17.69 33.73 -3.08
CA ALA A 30 18.86 33.49 -2.24
C ALA A 30 18.44 32.93 -0.87
N ASN A 31 19.18 31.93 -0.37
CA ASN A 31 19.02 31.29 0.95
C ASN A 31 17.81 30.34 1.15
N MET A 32 17.22 29.78 0.10
CA MET A 32 16.27 28.66 0.25
C MET A 32 16.93 27.33 -0.16
N TYR A 33 16.73 26.29 0.67
CA TYR A 33 17.09 24.93 0.27
C TYR A 33 16.26 24.52 -0.95
N GLN A 34 16.91 23.83 -1.89
CA GLN A 34 16.26 23.35 -3.09
C GLN A 34 15.43 22.10 -2.76
N SER A 35 14.14 22.10 -3.10
CA SER A 35 13.32 20.89 -2.98
C SER A 35 13.73 19.93 -4.09
N GLN A 36 14.32 18.80 -3.70
CA GLN A 36 14.70 17.72 -4.59
C GLN A 36 13.98 16.43 -4.21
N PHE A 37 13.58 15.67 -5.22
CA PHE A 37 13.08 14.31 -5.10
C PHE A 37 13.94 13.42 -5.99
N SER A 38 14.33 12.27 -5.49
CA SER A 38 15.04 11.26 -6.26
C SER A 38 14.45 9.90 -5.94
N LYS A 39 14.17 9.11 -6.97
CA LYS A 39 13.68 7.74 -6.85
C LYS A 39 14.46 6.85 -7.78
N ASP A 40 15.14 5.87 -7.20
CA ASP A 40 15.78 4.81 -7.96
C ASP A 40 14.72 3.81 -8.43
N LEU A 41 14.91 3.29 -9.64
CA LEU A 41 14.06 2.30 -10.29
C LEU A 41 14.81 0.97 -10.31
N ASP A 42 14.28 0.00 -9.58
CA ASP A 42 14.80 -1.35 -9.56
C ASP A 42 14.13 -2.18 -10.66
N HIS A 43 14.92 -2.93 -11.40
CA HIS A 43 14.37 -3.87 -12.38
C HIS A 43 13.90 -5.13 -11.67
N TYR A 44 12.70 -5.59 -12.02
CA TYR A 44 12.21 -6.87 -11.55
C TYR A 44 13.00 -7.99 -12.24
N TYR A 45 13.66 -8.85 -11.47
CA TYR A 45 14.36 -10.00 -12.02
C TYR A 45 13.60 -11.29 -11.71
N SER A 46 13.25 -12.03 -12.76
CA SER A 46 12.72 -13.38 -12.68
C SER A 46 13.34 -14.24 -13.78
N PRO A 47 13.90 -15.42 -13.44
CA PRO A 47 14.35 -16.40 -14.43
C PRO A 47 13.26 -16.82 -15.43
N SER A 48 11.99 -16.85 -15.01
CA SER A 48 10.88 -17.27 -15.87
C SER A 48 10.10 -16.13 -16.50
N ASN A 49 10.49 -14.88 -16.24
CA ASN A 49 9.71 -13.70 -16.63
C ASN A 49 8.32 -13.61 -15.97
N SER A 50 8.16 -14.30 -14.85
CA SER A 50 6.99 -14.19 -13.98
C SER A 50 7.21 -13.07 -12.97
N SER A 51 6.18 -12.27 -12.67
CA SER A 51 6.30 -11.14 -11.76
C SER A 51 5.02 -10.90 -11.00
N LEU A 52 5.17 -10.23 -9.85
CA LEU A 52 4.08 -9.67 -9.07
C LEU A 52 4.31 -8.17 -8.90
N LEU A 53 3.22 -7.40 -8.88
CA LEU A 53 3.25 -5.98 -8.58
C LEU A 53 2.03 -5.61 -7.74
N ILE A 54 2.26 -5.29 -6.47
CA ILE A 54 1.24 -4.83 -5.53
C ILE A 54 0.92 -3.38 -5.86
N HIS A 55 -0.29 -3.14 -6.34
CA HIS A 55 -0.77 -1.80 -6.60
C HIS A 55 -1.40 -1.23 -5.32
N ALA A 56 -0.60 -0.47 -4.58
CA ALA A 56 -1.05 0.23 -3.38
C ALA A 56 -1.83 1.50 -3.72
N PRO A 57 -2.87 1.84 -2.92
CA PRO A 57 -3.53 3.13 -3.03
C PRO A 57 -2.54 4.27 -2.71
N GLU A 58 -2.69 5.41 -3.37
CA GLU A 58 -1.84 6.58 -3.16
C GLU A 58 -2.06 7.26 -1.81
N GLY A 59 -3.26 7.08 -1.23
CA GLY A 59 -3.65 7.64 0.05
C GLY A 59 -3.35 6.73 1.24
N LYS A 60 -3.56 7.27 2.45
CA LYS A 60 -3.46 6.51 3.69
C LYS A 60 -4.68 5.60 3.86
N LEU A 61 -4.43 4.35 4.22
CA LEU A 61 -5.48 3.43 4.62
C LEU A 61 -6.15 3.92 5.90
N LYS A 62 -7.49 4.00 5.87
CA LYS A 62 -8.32 4.38 7.02
C LYS A 62 -8.19 3.35 8.12
N CYS A 63 -7.96 3.77 9.36
CA CYS A 63 -7.91 2.85 10.49
C CYS A 63 -9.04 3.14 11.50
N VAL A 64 -9.59 2.09 12.10
CA VAL A 64 -10.57 2.16 13.19
C VAL A 64 -9.92 1.68 14.48
N SER A 65 -9.98 2.51 15.53
CA SER A 65 -9.39 2.16 16.83
C SER A 65 -10.04 0.90 17.42
N GLY A 66 -9.21 -0.05 17.86
CA GLY A 66 -9.65 -1.30 18.49
C GLY A 66 -10.14 -2.40 17.55
N GLU A 67 -10.18 -2.17 16.23
CA GLU A 67 -10.74 -3.13 15.28
C GLU A 67 -9.73 -3.50 14.20
N ALA A 68 -9.62 -4.79 13.87
CA ALA A 68 -8.85 -5.23 12.72
C ALA A 68 -9.59 -4.81 11.44
N GLN A 69 -8.85 -4.33 10.45
CA GLN A 69 -9.41 -3.86 9.19
C GLN A 69 -8.91 -4.72 8.03
N GLU A 70 -9.82 -5.11 7.15
CA GLU A 70 -9.51 -5.84 5.93
C GLU A 70 -9.47 -4.87 4.74
N TYR A 71 -8.45 -5.01 3.92
CA TYR A 71 -8.28 -4.28 2.67
C TYR A 71 -8.10 -5.25 1.52
N ILE A 72 -8.63 -4.87 0.37
CA ILE A 72 -8.43 -5.60 -0.88
C ILE A 72 -7.38 -4.85 -1.67
N LEU A 73 -6.24 -5.50 -1.93
CA LEU A 73 -5.17 -4.93 -2.74
C LEU A 73 -5.12 -5.63 -4.10
N PRO A 74 -5.18 -4.88 -5.21
CA PRO A 74 -4.92 -5.43 -6.53
C PRO A 74 -3.43 -5.75 -6.66
N VAL A 75 -3.13 -6.97 -7.11
CA VAL A 75 -1.79 -7.43 -7.46
C VAL A 75 -1.79 -7.79 -8.93
N PHE A 76 -0.99 -7.07 -9.70
CA PHE A 76 -0.78 -7.40 -11.11
C PHE A 76 0.21 -8.53 -11.17
N PHE A 77 -0.02 -9.46 -12.09
CA PHE A 77 0.86 -10.60 -12.26
C PHE A 77 1.23 -10.79 -13.73
N SER A 78 2.42 -11.34 -13.92
CA SER A 78 2.87 -12.04 -15.12
C SER A 78 3.19 -13.46 -14.68
N ALA A 79 2.61 -14.46 -15.32
CA ALA A 79 2.77 -15.85 -14.92
C ALA A 79 3.06 -16.71 -16.15
N THR A 80 4.25 -17.31 -16.19
CA THR A 80 4.70 -18.11 -17.32
C THR A 80 4.55 -19.59 -17.04
N GLY A 81 3.78 -20.29 -17.88
CA GLY A 81 3.60 -21.75 -17.80
C GLY A 81 2.79 -22.26 -16.61
N GLN A 82 1.98 -21.41 -15.97
CA GLN A 82 1.13 -21.78 -14.83
C GLN A 82 -0.25 -21.11 -14.91
N THR A 83 -1.30 -21.83 -14.50
CA THR A 83 -2.69 -21.36 -14.54
C THR A 83 -3.27 -21.08 -13.16
N SER A 84 -2.63 -21.56 -12.09
CA SER A 84 -2.99 -21.26 -10.71
C SER A 84 -1.73 -21.15 -9.85
N ALA A 85 -1.82 -20.46 -8.73
CA ALA A 85 -0.76 -20.43 -7.73
C ALA A 85 -1.33 -20.16 -6.33
N VAL A 86 -0.64 -20.67 -5.30
CA VAL A 86 -0.94 -20.36 -3.90
C VAL A 86 -0.14 -19.13 -3.49
N PHE A 87 -0.85 -18.01 -3.33
CA PHE A 87 -0.28 -16.76 -2.87
C PHE A 87 -0.22 -16.77 -1.35
N ILE A 88 0.95 -16.43 -0.82
CA ILE A 88 1.17 -16.21 0.60
C ILE A 88 1.35 -14.71 0.80
N VAL A 89 0.58 -14.16 1.74
CA VAL A 89 0.60 -12.75 2.10
C VAL A 89 1.12 -12.61 3.51
N GLN A 90 2.10 -11.73 3.72
CA GLN A 90 2.59 -11.34 5.04
C GLN A 90 2.47 -9.84 5.24
N VAL A 91 1.94 -9.48 6.41
CA VAL A 91 1.84 -8.11 6.88
C VAL A 91 2.89 -7.91 7.96
N VAL A 92 3.90 -7.09 7.67
CA VAL A 92 5.01 -6.80 8.57
C VAL A 92 4.89 -5.38 9.10
N SER A 93 4.88 -5.24 10.42
CA SER A 93 4.83 -3.94 11.08
C SER A 93 5.65 -3.97 12.36
N ARG A 94 6.38 -2.88 12.64
CA ARG A 94 7.28 -2.76 13.81
C ARG A 94 8.29 -3.92 13.90
N GLY A 95 8.81 -4.36 12.76
CA GLY A 95 9.78 -5.46 12.67
C GLY A 95 9.23 -6.85 13.00
N LYS A 96 7.90 -7.03 13.04
CA LYS A 96 7.24 -8.31 13.33
C LYS A 96 6.19 -8.63 12.28
N ILE A 97 5.97 -9.91 12.01
CA ILE A 97 4.83 -10.39 11.23
C ILE A 97 3.60 -10.22 12.12
N GLN A 98 2.68 -9.35 11.69
CA GLN A 98 1.42 -9.08 12.36
C GLN A 98 0.29 -9.99 11.86
N HIS A 99 0.34 -10.36 10.58
CA HIS A 99 -0.64 -11.25 9.96
C HIS A 99 0.02 -12.05 8.82
N GLN A 100 -0.46 -13.27 8.62
CA GLN A 100 -0.08 -14.13 7.51
C GLN A 100 -1.30 -14.92 7.03
N SER A 101 -1.48 -14.98 5.71
CA SER A 101 -2.54 -15.77 5.08
C SER A 101 -2.01 -16.44 3.81
N SER A 102 -2.68 -17.51 3.40
CA SER A 102 -2.42 -18.19 2.12
C SER A 102 -3.73 -18.46 1.41
N GLN A 103 -3.79 -18.15 0.12
CA GLN A 103 -4.96 -18.38 -0.70
C GLN A 103 -4.55 -18.79 -2.11
N GLU A 104 -5.25 -19.77 -2.67
CA GLU A 104 -5.08 -20.17 -4.06
C GLU A 104 -5.85 -19.22 -4.99
N TYR A 105 -5.21 -18.82 -6.07
CA TYR A 105 -5.77 -17.97 -7.10
C TYR A 105 -5.60 -18.61 -8.48
N GLU A 106 -6.66 -18.55 -9.27
CA GLU A 106 -6.63 -18.83 -10.69
C GLU A 106 -6.02 -17.62 -11.43
N LEU A 107 -5.04 -17.89 -12.28
CA LEU A 107 -4.27 -16.92 -13.05
C LEU A 107 -4.80 -16.87 -14.47
N SER A 108 -5.87 -16.10 -14.66
CA SER A 108 -6.49 -15.88 -15.96
C SER A 108 -6.03 -14.56 -16.60
N SER A 109 -6.02 -14.52 -17.94
CA SER A 109 -5.76 -13.28 -18.66
C SER A 109 -6.80 -12.23 -18.30
N GLY A 110 -6.35 -11.02 -17.97
CA GLY A 110 -7.22 -9.91 -17.63
C GLY A 110 -6.65 -8.58 -18.09
N GLU A 111 -7.52 -7.59 -18.25
CA GLU A 111 -7.10 -6.23 -18.55
C GLU A 111 -6.38 -5.64 -17.33
N LEU A 112 -5.21 -5.05 -17.57
CA LEU A 112 -4.47 -4.33 -16.54
C LEU A 112 -5.11 -2.95 -16.39
N PRO A 113 -5.34 -2.46 -15.15
CA PRO A 113 -5.92 -1.13 -14.91
C PRO A 113 -4.86 -0.04 -15.11
N ILE A 114 -4.25 -0.03 -16.30
CA ILE A 114 -3.26 0.95 -16.74
C ILE A 114 -4.00 1.89 -17.69
N SER A 115 -3.94 3.19 -17.42
CA SER A 115 -4.52 4.19 -18.32
C SER A 115 -3.70 4.26 -19.60
N GLU A 116 -4.34 3.93 -20.74
CA GLU A 116 -3.72 4.05 -22.06
C GLU A 116 -3.27 5.48 -22.38
N GLU A 117 -3.91 6.49 -21.78
CA GLU A 117 -3.55 7.90 -21.94
C GLU A 117 -2.15 8.23 -21.39
N HIS A 118 -1.65 7.41 -20.45
CA HIS A 118 -0.32 7.57 -19.88
C HIS A 118 0.74 6.73 -20.59
N LEU A 119 0.36 5.96 -21.60
CA LEU A 119 1.29 5.14 -22.38
C LEU A 119 1.79 5.93 -23.59
N VAL A 120 3.12 5.99 -23.75
CA VAL A 120 3.74 6.53 -24.97
C VAL A 120 3.56 5.56 -26.14
N ASP A 121 3.59 4.25 -25.85
CA ASP A 121 3.40 3.16 -26.81
C ASP A 121 2.42 2.12 -26.22
N PRO A 122 1.62 1.43 -27.05
CA PRO A 122 0.73 0.38 -26.57
C PRO A 122 1.50 -0.72 -25.85
N LEU A 123 0.86 -1.34 -24.85
CA LEU A 123 1.48 -2.43 -24.10
C LEU A 123 1.88 -3.56 -25.05
N PRO A 124 3.15 -4.03 -25.01
CA PRO A 124 3.58 -5.13 -25.85
C PRO A 124 2.79 -6.40 -25.48
N PRO A 125 2.49 -7.27 -26.45
CA PRO A 125 1.83 -8.54 -26.15
C PRO A 125 2.64 -9.34 -25.13
N PRO A 126 1.98 -10.18 -24.31
CA PRO A 126 2.69 -11.06 -23.41
C PRO A 126 3.64 -11.99 -24.19
N PRO A 127 4.80 -12.35 -23.61
CA PRO A 127 5.66 -13.41 -24.17
C PRO A 127 4.87 -14.72 -24.33
N GLU A 128 5.38 -15.62 -25.17
CA GLU A 128 4.78 -16.94 -25.33
C GLU A 128 4.61 -17.65 -23.98
N ASN A 129 3.48 -18.35 -23.81
CA ASN A 129 3.10 -19.06 -22.58
C ASN A 129 3.02 -18.19 -21.32
N THR A 130 2.88 -16.87 -21.46
CA THR A 130 2.78 -15.93 -20.33
C THR A 130 1.39 -15.32 -20.25
N ILE A 131 0.77 -15.39 -19.08
CA ILE A 131 -0.54 -14.79 -18.80
C ILE A 131 -0.31 -13.55 -17.94
N ARG A 132 -0.98 -12.45 -18.28
CA ARG A 132 -0.99 -11.23 -17.48
C ARG A 132 -2.41 -10.92 -16.99
N GLY A 133 -2.52 -10.44 -15.77
CA GLY A 133 -3.82 -10.09 -15.21
C GLY A 133 -3.70 -9.47 -13.82
N VAL A 134 -4.85 -9.42 -13.13
CA VAL A 134 -4.96 -8.87 -11.79
C VAL A 134 -5.63 -9.88 -10.88
N VAL A 135 -5.04 -10.09 -9.70
CA VAL A 135 -5.67 -10.80 -8.59
C VAL A 135 -5.91 -9.84 -7.43
N ASN A 136 -7.03 -10.01 -6.74
CA ASN A 136 -7.39 -9.19 -5.59
C ASN A 136 -7.06 -9.96 -4.31
N ILE A 137 -6.01 -9.53 -3.61
CA ILE A 137 -5.59 -10.16 -2.35
C ILE A 137 -6.23 -9.48 -1.16
N LYS A 138 -6.57 -10.27 -0.14
CA LYS A 138 -7.07 -9.75 1.13
C LYS A 138 -5.91 -9.54 2.10
N VAL A 139 -5.85 -8.36 2.68
CA VAL A 139 -4.83 -7.95 3.65
C VAL A 139 -5.52 -7.49 4.93
N THR A 140 -5.23 -8.17 6.03
CA THR A 140 -5.78 -7.83 7.35
C THR A 140 -4.75 -7.06 8.16
N LEU A 141 -5.10 -5.82 8.55
CA LEU A 141 -4.30 -5.00 9.45
C LEU A 141 -4.87 -5.08 10.87
N PRO A 142 -4.13 -5.60 11.86
CA PRO A 142 -4.58 -5.57 13.24
C PRO A 142 -4.45 -4.16 13.84
N PRO A 143 -5.16 -3.86 14.96
CA PRO A 143 -5.07 -2.57 15.65
C PRO A 143 -3.66 -2.20 16.14
N THR A 144 -2.77 -3.20 16.24
CA THR A 144 -1.38 -3.06 16.65
C THR A 144 -0.44 -2.59 15.52
N ALA A 145 -0.92 -2.53 14.28
CA ALA A 145 -0.15 -2.06 13.13
C ALA A 145 0.32 -0.60 13.34
N SER A 146 1.53 -0.28 12.86
CA SER A 146 2.00 1.10 12.79
C SER A 146 1.48 1.83 11.55
N THR A 147 1.67 3.15 11.51
CA THR A 147 1.36 4.00 10.35
C THR A 147 2.11 3.62 9.06
N LYS A 148 3.15 2.81 9.18
CA LYS A 148 3.88 2.20 8.07
C LYS A 148 3.78 0.70 8.20
N VAL A 149 3.25 0.04 7.18
CA VAL A 149 3.09 -1.40 7.13
C VAL A 149 3.70 -1.90 5.84
N LYS A 150 4.54 -2.93 5.91
CA LYS A 150 5.08 -3.59 4.73
C LYS A 150 4.25 -4.83 4.43
N VAL A 151 3.68 -4.90 3.25
CA VAL A 151 3.05 -6.10 2.72
C VAL A 151 4.04 -6.82 1.83
N LEU A 152 4.13 -8.13 1.99
CA LEU A 152 4.92 -9.04 1.17
C LEU A 152 3.96 -10.09 0.60
N VAL A 153 4.03 -10.29 -0.70
CA VAL A 153 3.22 -11.28 -1.41
C VAL A 153 4.16 -12.13 -2.24
N TRP A 154 4.01 -13.45 -2.17
CA TRP A 154 4.79 -14.36 -3.01
C TRP A 154 4.04 -15.65 -3.29
N TYR A 155 4.45 -16.34 -4.35
CA TYR A 155 4.12 -17.74 -4.59
C TYR A 155 5.38 -18.49 -5.02
N THR A 156 5.33 -19.82 -4.89
CA THR A 156 6.43 -20.70 -5.33
C THR A 156 5.97 -21.48 -6.54
N ARG A 157 6.79 -21.49 -7.58
CA ARG A 157 6.56 -22.22 -8.84
C ARG A 157 6.98 -23.69 -8.68
N GLU A 158 6.52 -24.54 -9.59
CA GLU A 158 6.89 -25.97 -9.59
C GLU A 158 8.40 -26.20 -9.77
N ASP A 159 9.09 -25.29 -10.46
CA ASP A 159 10.55 -25.31 -10.66
C ASP A 159 11.35 -24.75 -9.46
N GLY A 160 10.66 -24.35 -8.39
CA GLY A 160 11.25 -23.82 -7.16
C GLY A 160 11.57 -22.32 -7.19
N GLU A 161 11.28 -21.62 -8.29
CA GLU A 161 11.38 -20.16 -8.32
C GLU A 161 10.35 -19.52 -7.38
N VAL A 162 10.79 -18.53 -6.60
CA VAL A 162 9.92 -17.71 -5.76
C VAL A 162 9.69 -16.37 -6.45
N VAL A 163 8.45 -16.12 -6.84
CA VAL A 163 8.01 -14.85 -7.44
C VAL A 163 7.36 -14.03 -6.34
N ALA A 164 7.90 -12.84 -6.08
CA ALA A 164 7.50 -12.03 -4.93
C ALA A 164 7.43 -10.54 -5.27
N ASP A 165 6.63 -9.80 -4.52
CA ASP A 165 6.68 -8.34 -4.48
C ASP A 165 6.43 -7.82 -3.06
N THR A 166 6.93 -6.60 -2.80
CA THR A 166 6.74 -5.94 -1.51
C THR A 166 6.33 -4.49 -1.67
N ARG A 167 5.42 -4.05 -0.80
CA ARG A 167 4.93 -2.68 -0.81
C ARG A 167 4.75 -2.13 0.59
N GLU A 168 5.25 -0.92 0.81
CA GLU A 168 4.95 -0.15 2.01
C GLU A 168 3.62 0.59 1.82
N LEU A 169 2.70 0.41 2.77
CA LEU A 169 1.40 1.06 2.86
C LEU A 169 1.44 2.08 3.99
N GLU A 170 0.94 3.27 3.72
CA GLU A 170 0.69 4.26 4.75
C GLU A 170 -0.69 4.03 5.37
N VAL A 171 -0.75 4.01 6.70
CA VAL A 171 -1.97 3.82 7.47
C VAL A 171 -2.18 5.04 8.34
N GLU A 172 -3.42 5.46 8.51
CA GLU A 172 -3.76 6.54 9.44
C GLU A 172 -3.35 6.20 10.88
N LYS A 173 -3.13 7.24 11.68
CA LYS A 173 -2.81 7.07 13.10
C LYS A 173 -4.06 6.63 13.84
N CYS A 174 -4.05 5.41 14.36
CA CYS A 174 -5.09 4.89 15.25
C CYS A 174 -4.46 4.34 16.53
N LEU A 175 -5.26 4.30 17.58
CA LEU A 175 -4.89 3.68 18.84
C LEU A 175 -5.49 2.28 18.91
N PRO A 176 -4.79 1.33 19.54
CA PRO A 176 -5.34 -0.01 19.75
C PRO A 176 -6.56 0.03 20.68
N ASN A 177 -6.64 0.99 21.61
CA ASN A 177 -7.77 1.10 22.52
C ASN A 177 -8.77 2.13 21.98
N LYS A 178 -10.04 1.73 21.91
CA LYS A 178 -11.14 2.65 21.61
C LYS A 178 -11.53 3.40 22.87
N VAL A 179 -11.37 4.73 22.86
CA VAL A 179 -11.70 5.60 23.99
C VAL A 179 -12.60 6.74 23.51
N ASP A 180 -13.68 7.00 24.24
CA ASP A 180 -14.60 8.12 23.99
C ASP A 180 -14.87 8.90 25.28
N LEU A 181 -14.91 10.23 25.19
CA LEU A 181 -15.10 11.12 26.32
C LEU A 181 -16.15 12.17 25.98
N THR A 182 -17.24 12.19 26.75
CA THR A 182 -18.39 13.06 26.51
C THR A 182 -18.86 13.73 27.79
N TRP A 183 -19.14 15.03 27.73
CA TRP A 183 -19.75 15.79 28.83
C TRP A 183 -21.27 15.81 28.70
N SER A 184 -21.99 15.87 29.82
CA SER A 184 -23.45 15.99 29.81
C SER A 184 -23.95 17.34 29.30
N VAL A 185 -23.12 18.38 29.37
CA VAL A 185 -23.41 19.72 28.86
C VAL A 185 -22.19 20.32 28.16
N ALA A 186 -22.41 21.07 27.08
CA ALA A 186 -21.32 21.73 26.35
C ALA A 186 -20.65 22.85 27.15
N LYS A 187 -21.38 23.49 28.07
CA LYS A 187 -20.88 24.54 28.96
C LYS A 187 -21.65 24.53 30.27
N ALA A 188 -20.94 24.55 31.39
CA ALA A 188 -21.51 24.68 32.72
C ALA A 188 -21.19 26.06 33.32
N GLN A 189 -22.08 26.60 34.15
CA GLN A 189 -21.78 27.79 34.96
C GLN A 189 -20.90 27.41 36.16
N PRO A 190 -20.12 28.34 36.72
CA PRO A 190 -19.39 28.09 37.96
C PRO A 190 -20.34 27.62 39.07
N GLY A 191 -20.03 26.49 39.69
CA GLY A 191 -20.87 25.87 40.72
C GLY A 191 -22.02 24.99 40.19
N ALA A 192 -22.27 24.96 38.88
CA ALA A 192 -23.24 24.03 38.29
C ALA A 192 -22.63 22.62 38.15
N ALA A 193 -23.43 21.59 38.42
CA ALA A 193 -23.01 20.21 38.23
C ALA A 193 -22.88 19.88 36.73
N ALA A 194 -21.80 19.20 36.37
CA ALA A 194 -21.59 18.59 35.05
C ALA A 194 -21.03 17.19 35.25
N SER A 195 -21.45 16.25 34.42
CA SER A 195 -20.97 14.86 34.46
C SER A 195 -20.12 14.58 33.22
N LEU A 196 -19.04 13.84 33.44
CA LEU A 196 -18.15 13.36 32.40
C LEU A 196 -18.33 11.85 32.25
N THR A 197 -18.65 11.41 31.05
CA THR A 197 -18.75 10.00 30.69
C THR A 197 -17.51 9.62 29.89
N LEU A 198 -16.76 8.64 30.37
CA LEU A 198 -15.61 8.06 29.70
C LEU A 198 -15.91 6.59 29.37
N SER A 199 -15.82 6.25 28.08
CA SER A 199 -15.98 4.87 27.59
C SER A 199 -14.63 4.35 27.12
N SER A 200 -14.25 3.14 27.56
CA SER A 200 -13.01 2.47 27.16
C SER A 200 -13.14 0.94 27.29
N GLU A 201 -12.13 0.20 26.87
CA GLU A 201 -12.08 -1.25 27.08
C GLU A 201 -12.02 -1.62 28.58
N PRO A 202 -12.64 -2.75 28.99
CA PRO A 202 -12.62 -3.20 30.37
C PRO A 202 -11.21 -3.24 30.95
N HIS A 203 -11.06 -2.82 32.21
CA HIS A 203 -9.78 -2.80 32.93
C HIS A 203 -8.72 -1.83 32.39
N SER A 204 -9.06 -0.93 31.46
CA SER A 204 -8.18 0.16 31.03
C SER A 204 -7.96 1.18 32.15
N VAL A 205 -6.70 1.57 32.39
CA VAL A 205 -6.36 2.70 33.26
C VAL A 205 -6.43 3.98 32.45
N CYS A 206 -7.22 4.95 32.92
CA CYS A 206 -7.41 6.23 32.25
C CYS A 206 -6.88 7.39 33.10
N SER A 207 -6.30 8.41 32.46
CA SER A 207 -5.86 9.66 33.10
C SER A 207 -6.67 10.82 32.50
N LEU A 208 -7.17 11.71 33.35
CA LEU A 208 -7.99 12.88 33.01
C LEU A 208 -7.27 14.17 33.39
#